data_AF-A0A7C7SF72-F1
#
_entry.id   AF-A0A7C7SF72-F1
#
_cell.length_a   1.000
_cell.length_b   1.000
_cell.length_c   1.000
_cell.angle_alpha   90.00
_cell.angle_beta   90.00
_cell.angle_gamma   90.00
#
_symmetry.space_group_name_H-M   'P 1'
#
loop_
_entity.id
_entity.type
_entity.pdbx_description
1 polymer ?
#
loop_
_entity_poly.entity_id
_entity_poly.type
_entity_poly.pdbx_seq_one_letter_code
_entity_poly.pdbx_strand_id
1 'polypeptide(L)'
;MPFRRLRALAVIVTAFTLAHSFTLLASAYELAPDALWFPPLVETLIAMSIVYMALENIVGAATRRRWAITFIFGLVHGFGFSFALRETLQFAGTHLLTSLLAFNIGVELGQLLVLLLLVPALNFLFKYVVAERMGTILVSALVAHTAWHWMAERWEVLSQYPITWAAFSRAMFTGAMGWLLLAMLLVGMVWAGFKAMQSPDQPPASADA
;
A
#
# COMPACT_ATOMS: atom_id res chain seq x y z
N MET A 1 23.03 -16.27 0.80
CA MET A 1 22.49 -15.77 -0.49
C MET A 1 21.53 -14.59 -0.26
N PRO A 2 22.02 -13.34 -0.27
CA PRO A 2 21.19 -12.12 -0.12
C PRO A 2 20.13 -11.94 -1.22
N PHE A 3 20.31 -12.59 -2.38
CA PHE A 3 19.41 -12.52 -3.54
C PHE A 3 17.95 -12.90 -3.25
N ARG A 4 17.67 -13.85 -2.34
CA ARG A 4 16.28 -14.20 -1.97
C ARG A 4 15.56 -13.07 -1.24
N ARG A 5 16.28 -12.26 -0.46
CA ARG A 5 15.71 -11.10 0.26
C ARG A 5 15.46 -9.93 -0.69
N LEU A 6 16.37 -9.67 -1.64
CA LEU A 6 16.20 -8.63 -2.65
C LEU A 6 15.01 -8.92 -3.58
N ARG A 7 14.86 -10.17 -4.05
CA ARG A 7 13.69 -10.57 -4.86
C ARG A 7 12.38 -10.40 -4.09
N ALA A 8 12.34 -10.77 -2.82
CA ALA A 8 11.16 -10.59 -1.98
C ALA A 8 10.83 -9.11 -1.77
N LEU A 9 11.84 -8.27 -1.51
CA LEU A 9 11.65 -6.83 -1.36
C LEU A 9 11.15 -6.17 -2.65
N ALA A 10 11.74 -6.52 -3.79
CA ALA A 10 11.30 -6.04 -5.10
C ALA A 10 9.82 -6.38 -5.35
N VAL A 11 9.41 -7.64 -5.11
CA VAL A 11 8.00 -8.06 -5.26
C VAL A 11 7.07 -7.23 -4.36
N ILE A 12 7.48 -6.94 -3.12
CA ILE A 12 6.68 -6.15 -2.17
C ILE A 12 6.54 -4.70 -2.64
N VAL A 13 7.65 -4.06 -3.02
CA VAL A 13 7.66 -2.66 -3.50
C VAL A 13 6.85 -2.55 -4.79
N THR A 14 7.09 -3.44 -5.77
CA THR A 14 6.33 -3.45 -7.02
C THR A 14 4.84 -3.68 -6.78
N ALA A 15 4.46 -4.58 -5.87
CA ALA A 15 3.05 -4.82 -5.55
C ALA A 15 2.38 -3.57 -4.95
N PHE A 16 3.08 -2.86 -4.06
CA PHE A 16 2.61 -1.58 -3.53
C PHE A 16 2.41 -0.56 -4.66
N THR A 17 3.44 -0.34 -5.47
CA THR A 17 3.45 0.69 -6.53
C THR A 17 2.38 0.40 -7.58
N LEU A 18 2.16 -0.86 -7.96
CA LEU A 18 1.10 -1.25 -8.90
C LEU A 18 -0.29 -0.96 -8.35
N ALA A 19 -0.56 -1.36 -7.10
CA ALA A 19 -1.84 -1.09 -6.45
C ALA A 19 -2.10 0.41 -6.25
N HIS A 20 -1.05 1.14 -5.87
CA HIS A 20 -1.07 2.58 -5.69
C HIS A 20 -1.38 3.30 -7.01
N SER A 21 -0.63 2.97 -8.07
CA SER A 21 -0.84 3.53 -9.41
C SER A 21 -2.25 3.26 -9.93
N PHE A 22 -2.77 2.06 -9.66
CA PHE A 22 -4.11 1.69 -10.06
C PHE A 22 -5.15 2.67 -9.48
N THR A 23 -5.09 2.91 -8.17
CA THR A 23 -6.12 3.67 -7.45
C THR A 23 -6.00 5.17 -7.67
N LEU A 24 -4.78 5.67 -7.88
CA LEU A 24 -4.55 7.03 -8.41
C LEU A 24 -5.19 7.21 -9.79
N LEU A 25 -4.99 6.26 -10.71
CA LEU A 25 -5.57 6.31 -12.05
C LEU A 25 -7.10 6.26 -11.99
N ALA A 26 -7.67 5.39 -11.14
CA ALA A 26 -9.11 5.31 -10.94
C ALA A 26 -9.68 6.64 -10.43
N SER A 27 -8.99 7.29 -9.49
CA SER A 27 -9.40 8.60 -9.01
C SER A 27 -9.21 9.69 -10.07
N ALA A 28 -8.15 9.65 -10.88
CA ALA A 28 -7.97 10.60 -11.98
C ALA A 28 -9.10 10.56 -13.02
N TYR A 29 -9.69 9.39 -13.27
CA TYR A 29 -10.83 9.20 -14.16
C TYR A 29 -12.20 9.38 -13.49
N GLU A 30 -12.25 9.95 -12.28
CA GLU A 30 -13.50 10.16 -11.53
C GLU A 30 -14.27 8.85 -11.24
N LEU A 31 -13.56 7.72 -11.24
CA LEU A 31 -14.12 6.40 -10.87
C LEU A 31 -14.12 6.17 -9.35
N ALA A 32 -13.44 7.03 -8.60
CA ALA A 32 -13.50 7.02 -7.15
C ALA A 32 -14.88 7.52 -6.66
N PRO A 33 -15.45 6.92 -5.60
CA PRO A 33 -16.69 7.42 -5.00
C PRO A 33 -16.59 8.91 -4.64
N ASP A 34 -17.47 9.72 -5.22
CA ASP A 34 -17.50 11.17 -5.00
C ASP A 34 -18.28 11.55 -3.73
N ALA A 35 -18.26 10.67 -2.72
CA ALA A 35 -19.00 10.84 -1.50
C ALA A 35 -18.11 11.44 -0.41
N LEU A 36 -18.64 12.42 0.34
CA LEU A 36 -17.91 13.14 1.39
C LEU A 36 -17.35 12.24 2.52
N TRP A 37 -17.95 11.05 2.72
CA TRP A 37 -17.46 10.07 3.69
C TRP A 37 -16.26 9.25 3.19
N PHE A 38 -15.97 9.26 1.89
CA PHE A 38 -14.95 8.40 1.29
C PHE A 38 -13.52 8.85 1.62
N PRO A 39 -13.15 10.14 1.59
CA PRO A 39 -11.81 10.56 2.03
C PRO A 39 -11.51 10.25 3.51
N PRO A 40 -12.38 10.55 4.49
CA PRO A 40 -12.16 10.17 5.89
C PRO A 40 -12.04 8.65 6.09
N LEU A 41 -12.78 7.85 5.31
CA LEU A 41 -12.65 6.39 5.32
C LEU A 41 -11.25 5.96 4.87
N VAL A 42 -10.78 6.50 3.74
CA VAL A 42 -9.46 6.18 3.19
C VAL A 42 -8.36 6.59 4.17
N GLU A 43 -8.43 7.80 4.74
CA GLU A 43 -7.46 8.27 5.74
C GLU A 43 -7.45 7.37 6.98
N THR A 44 -8.62 6.93 7.47
CA THR A 44 -8.72 5.98 8.58
C THR A 44 -8.06 4.65 8.24
N LEU A 45 -8.30 4.12 7.04
CA LEU A 45 -7.71 2.85 6.59
C LEU A 45 -6.18 2.96 6.41
N ILE A 46 -5.68 4.11 5.96
CA ILE A 46 -4.23 4.39 5.90
C ILE A 46 -3.65 4.36 7.32
N ALA A 47 -4.22 5.12 8.25
CA ALA A 47 -3.75 5.16 9.63
C ALA A 47 -3.78 3.75 10.29
N MET A 48 -4.86 3.00 10.07
CA MET A 48 -5.02 1.62 10.53
C MET A 48 -3.93 0.70 9.97
N SER A 49 -3.55 0.85 8.70
CA SER A 49 -2.47 0.06 8.10
C SER A 49 -1.10 0.33 8.74
N ILE A 50 -0.84 1.57 9.16
CA ILE A 50 0.39 1.95 9.85
C ILE A 50 0.42 1.32 11.25
N VAL A 51 -0.69 1.38 11.99
CA VAL A 51 -0.84 0.69 13.28
C VAL A 51 -0.60 -0.82 13.11
N TYR A 52 -1.22 -1.44 12.10
CA TYR A 52 -1.04 -2.85 11.80
C TYR A 52 0.44 -3.20 11.57
N MET A 53 1.14 -2.46 10.71
CA MET A 53 2.56 -2.72 10.41
C MET A 53 3.45 -2.53 11.64
N ALA A 54 3.16 -1.53 12.47
CA ALA A 54 3.88 -1.30 13.70
C ALA A 54 3.71 -2.46 14.71
N LEU A 55 2.48 -2.97 14.86
CA LEU A 55 2.21 -4.15 15.68
C LEU A 55 2.88 -5.41 15.11
N GLU A 56 2.82 -5.63 13.79
CA GLU A 56 3.51 -6.76 13.14
C GLU A 56 5.02 -6.74 13.43
N ASN A 57 5.63 -5.55 13.41
CA ASN A 57 7.05 -5.36 13.74
C ASN A 57 7.36 -5.67 15.21
N ILE A 58 6.51 -5.25 16.15
CA ILE A 58 6.68 -5.51 17.59
C ILE A 58 6.59 -7.02 17.88
N VAL A 59 5.56 -7.68 17.34
CA VAL A 59 5.34 -9.12 17.52
C VAL A 59 6.40 -9.93 16.76
N GLY A 60 7.01 -9.36 15.72
CA GLY A 60 7.97 -10.06 14.86
C GLY A 60 7.31 -11.11 13.97
N ALA A 61 6.05 -10.90 13.60
CA ALA A 61 5.33 -11.85 12.78
C ALA A 61 5.93 -11.87 11.36
N ALA A 62 6.28 -13.06 10.89
CA ALA A 62 6.74 -13.29 9.53
C ALA A 62 5.55 -13.68 8.66
N THR A 63 4.80 -12.69 8.17
CA THR A 63 3.63 -12.98 7.34
C THR A 63 4.04 -13.61 6.01
N ARG A 64 3.64 -14.86 5.77
CA ARG A 64 4.02 -15.65 4.58
C ARG A 64 3.57 -15.00 3.25
N ARG A 65 2.59 -14.08 3.29
CA ARG A 65 2.03 -13.37 2.11
C ARG A 65 2.12 -11.85 2.24
N ARG A 66 3.26 -11.31 2.68
CA ARG A 66 3.50 -9.85 2.81
C ARG A 66 3.12 -9.06 1.56
N TRP A 67 3.44 -9.58 0.37
CA TRP A 67 3.11 -8.93 -0.90
C TRP A 67 1.61 -8.65 -1.07
N ALA A 68 0.72 -9.51 -0.56
CA ALA A 68 -0.73 -9.34 -0.68
C ALA A 68 -1.25 -8.24 0.27
N ILE A 69 -0.72 -8.19 1.49
CA ILE A 69 -1.03 -7.12 2.46
C ILE A 69 -0.55 -5.79 1.93
N THR A 70 0.70 -5.73 1.47
CA THR A 70 1.30 -4.53 0.89
C THR A 70 0.54 -4.07 -0.35
N PHE A 71 0.04 -5.00 -1.16
CA PHE A 71 -0.82 -4.69 -2.29
C PHE A 71 -2.13 -4.03 -1.85
N ILE A 72 -2.82 -4.59 -0.84
CA ILE A 72 -4.05 -3.99 -0.28
C ILE A 72 -3.78 -2.59 0.27
N PHE A 73 -2.67 -2.42 1.01
CA PHE A 73 -2.28 -1.11 1.51
C PHE A 73 -2.01 -0.13 0.37
N GLY A 74 -1.34 -0.56 -0.70
CA GLY A 74 -1.13 0.25 -1.89
C GLY A 74 -2.44 0.74 -2.51
N LEU A 75 -3.48 -0.10 -2.57
CA LEU A 75 -4.80 0.33 -3.06
C LEU A 75 -5.37 1.47 -2.22
N VAL A 76 -5.35 1.32 -0.89
CA VAL A 76 -5.92 2.35 0.01
C VAL A 76 -5.10 3.64 -0.07
N HIS A 77 -3.77 3.55 -0.03
CA HIS A 77 -2.90 4.73 -0.02
C HIS A 77 -3.04 5.58 -1.29
N GLY A 78 -3.31 4.95 -2.43
CA GLY A 78 -3.51 5.70 -3.67
C GLY A 78 -4.74 6.56 -3.72
N PHE A 79 -5.82 6.15 -3.07
CA PHE A 79 -6.95 7.06 -2.89
C PHE A 79 -6.57 8.26 -2.03
N GLY A 80 -5.80 8.07 -0.96
CA GLY A 80 -5.39 9.14 -0.06
C GLY A 80 -4.59 10.24 -0.77
N PHE A 81 -3.59 9.86 -1.56
CA PHE A 81 -2.85 10.82 -2.39
C PHE A 81 -3.72 11.47 -3.46
N SER A 82 -4.65 10.73 -4.06
CA SER A 82 -5.49 11.28 -5.11
C SER A 82 -6.35 12.46 -4.66
N PHE A 83 -6.84 12.47 -3.42
CA PHE A 83 -7.61 13.59 -2.88
C PHE A 83 -6.74 14.83 -2.73
N ALA A 84 -5.55 14.68 -2.14
CA ALA A 84 -4.59 15.77 -2.02
C ALA A 84 -4.19 16.33 -3.39
N LEU A 85 -3.99 15.49 -4.41
CA LEU A 85 -3.69 15.94 -5.78
C LEU A 85 -4.88 16.65 -6.45
N ARG A 86 -6.11 16.16 -6.30
CA ARG A 86 -7.30 16.83 -6.85
C ARG A 86 -7.45 18.24 -6.28
N GLU A 87 -7.19 18.40 -4.99
CA GLU A 87 -7.29 19.68 -4.29
C GLU A 87 -6.16 20.64 -4.64
N THR A 88 -4.92 20.14 -4.80
CA THR A 88 -3.73 20.99 -4.96
C THR A 88 -3.27 21.20 -6.40
N LEU A 89 -3.52 20.25 -7.32
CA LEU A 89 -2.87 20.22 -8.64
C LEU A 89 -3.84 20.30 -9.82
N GLN A 90 -5.16 20.42 -9.61
CA GLN A 90 -6.21 20.48 -10.64
C GLN A 90 -5.80 19.69 -11.89
N PHE A 91 -5.73 18.35 -11.76
CA PHE A 91 -5.20 17.41 -12.75
C PHE A 91 -4.96 18.04 -14.12
N ALA A 92 -3.70 18.40 -14.39
CA ALA A 92 -3.27 19.19 -15.54
C ALA A 92 -4.00 18.77 -16.81
N GLY A 93 -5.04 19.53 -17.20
CA GLY A 93 -6.11 19.09 -18.10
C GLY A 93 -5.68 18.12 -19.21
N THR A 94 -4.92 18.60 -20.19
CA THR A 94 -4.50 17.81 -21.37
C THR A 94 -3.33 16.84 -21.14
N HIS A 95 -2.67 16.85 -19.97
CA HIS A 95 -1.45 16.06 -19.70
C HIS A 95 -1.57 15.11 -18.50
N LEU A 96 -2.78 14.69 -18.15
CA LEU A 96 -3.09 13.82 -17.02
C LEU A 96 -2.15 12.60 -16.89
N LEU A 97 -1.93 11.87 -17.99
CA LEU A 97 -1.10 10.66 -17.95
C LEU A 97 0.37 10.97 -17.62
N THR A 98 0.91 12.06 -18.18
CA THR A 98 2.28 12.51 -17.90
C THR A 98 2.42 12.96 -16.46
N SER A 99 1.42 13.66 -15.92
CA SER A 99 1.38 14.06 -14.50
C SER A 99 1.31 12.85 -13.56
N LEU A 100 0.49 11.85 -13.87
CA LEU A 100 0.42 10.61 -13.09
C LEU A 100 1.72 9.82 -13.13
N LEU A 101 2.37 9.72 -14.30
CA LEU A 101 3.67 9.08 -14.43
C LEU A 101 4.76 9.83 -13.65
N ALA A 102 4.85 11.15 -13.78
CA ALA A 102 5.80 11.97 -13.04
C ALA A 102 5.59 11.88 -11.52
N PHE A 103 4.32 11.86 -11.08
CA PHE A 103 3.98 11.66 -9.68
C PHE A 103 4.42 10.29 -9.17
N ASN A 104 4.11 9.21 -9.88
CA ASN A 104 4.53 7.86 -9.50
C ASN A 104 6.05 7.70 -9.44
N ILE A 105 6.78 8.27 -10.41
CA ILE A 105 8.25 8.31 -10.39
C ILE A 105 8.75 9.11 -9.19
N GLY A 106 8.15 10.26 -8.90
CA GLY A 106 8.47 11.07 -7.72
C GLY A 106 8.27 10.31 -6.41
N VAL A 107 7.17 9.55 -6.28
CA VAL A 107 6.89 8.69 -5.12
C VAL A 107 7.92 7.57 -5.01
N GLU A 108 8.23 6.87 -6.09
CA GLU A 108 9.20 5.77 -6.09
C GLU A 108 10.61 6.28 -5.73
N LEU A 109 11.04 7.41 -6.31
CA LEU A 109 12.30 8.06 -5.95
C LEU A 109 12.31 8.53 -4.49
N GLY A 110 11.20 9.08 -3.99
CA GLY A 110 11.05 9.47 -2.59
C GLY A 110 11.16 8.27 -1.64
N GLN A 111 10.50 7.15 -1.97
CA GLN A 111 10.59 5.90 -1.19
C GLN A 111 12.02 5.35 -1.18
N LEU A 112 12.70 5.32 -2.33
CA LEU A 112 14.09 4.88 -2.44
C LEU A 112 15.04 5.79 -1.67
N LEU A 113 14.85 7.11 -1.75
CA LEU A 113 15.65 8.09 -1.01
C LEU A 113 15.46 7.93 0.50
N VAL A 114 14.21 7.81 0.97
CA VAL A 114 13.92 7.56 2.39
C VAL A 114 14.55 6.24 2.83
N LEU A 115 14.46 5.17 2.04
CA LEU A 115 15.10 3.90 2.36
C LEU A 115 16.62 4.03 2.45
N LEU A 116 17.24 4.73 1.49
CA LEU A 116 18.68 4.95 1.42
C LEU A 116 19.22 5.77 2.59
N LEU A 117 18.43 6.71 3.12
CA LEU A 117 18.85 7.57 4.23
C LEU A 117 18.47 7.00 5.59
N LEU A 118 17.24 6.53 5.75
CA LEU A 118 16.68 6.13 7.04
C LEU A 118 17.21 4.77 7.48
N VAL A 119 17.41 3.81 6.57
CA VAL A 119 17.91 2.48 6.95
C VAL A 119 19.34 2.54 7.50
N PRO A 120 20.32 3.21 6.86
CA PRO A 120 21.65 3.36 7.44
C PRO A 120 21.64 4.15 8.76
N ALA A 121 20.81 5.21 8.86
CA ALA A 121 20.70 6.00 10.08
C ALA A 121 20.18 5.17 11.26
N LEU A 122 19.12 4.38 11.06
CA LEU A 122 18.59 3.47 12.08
C LEU A 122 19.59 2.36 12.42
N ASN A 123 20.27 1.77 11.44
CA ASN A 123 21.30 0.78 11.68
C ASN A 123 22.47 1.35 12.50
N PHE A 124 22.91 2.57 12.20
CA PHE A 124 23.94 3.24 12.98
C PHE A 124 23.46 3.49 14.42
N LEU A 125 22.25 4.03 14.60
CA LEU A 125 21.67 4.28 15.90
C LEU A 125 21.54 2.99 16.75
N PHE A 126 21.03 1.91 16.17
CA PHE A 126 20.87 0.63 16.86
C PHE A 126 22.21 -0.09 17.10
N LYS A 127 23.23 0.17 16.29
CA LYS A 127 24.57 -0.38 16.57
C LYS A 127 25.19 0.17 17.85
N TYR A 128 24.93 1.43 18.20
CA TYR A 128 25.61 2.09 19.32
C TYR A 128 24.75 2.32 20.57
N VAL A 129 23.42 2.38 20.43
CA VAL A 129 22.55 2.81 21.54
C VAL A 129 21.68 1.68 22.10
N VAL A 130 21.07 0.86 21.26
CA VAL A 130 20.08 -0.16 21.68
C VAL A 130 20.12 -1.37 20.76
N ALA A 131 20.06 -2.58 21.31
CA ALA A 131 19.97 -3.81 20.52
C ALA A 131 18.88 -3.71 19.43
N GLU A 132 19.18 -4.14 18.21
CA GLU A 132 18.35 -3.95 17.00
C GLU A 132 16.87 -4.34 17.20
N ARG A 133 16.60 -5.44 17.91
CA ARG A 133 15.23 -5.89 18.21
C ARG A 133 14.49 -4.91 19.12
N MET A 134 15.15 -4.41 20.16
CA MET A 134 14.55 -3.48 21.11
C MET A 134 14.40 -2.08 20.48
N GLY A 135 15.35 -1.66 19.66
CA GLY A 135 15.22 -0.45 18.83
C GLY A 135 14.00 -0.51 17.90
N THR A 136 13.80 -1.65 17.22
CA THR A 136 12.64 -1.86 16.33
C THR A 136 11.32 -1.79 17.10
N ILE A 137 11.25 -2.40 18.28
CA ILE A 137 10.07 -2.38 19.15
C ILE A 137 9.77 -0.95 19.61
N LEU A 138 10.78 -0.20 20.06
CA LEU A 138 10.61 1.17 20.54
C LEU A 138 10.12 2.12 19.43
N VAL A 139 10.77 2.07 18.26
CA VAL A 139 10.34 2.88 17.10
C VAL A 139 8.94 2.49 16.65
N SER A 140 8.65 1.19 16.59
CA SER A 140 7.32 0.71 16.21
C SER A 140 6.26 1.10 17.24
N ALA A 141 6.56 1.10 18.54
CA ALA A 141 5.63 1.55 19.58
C ALA A 141 5.31 3.05 19.45
N LEU A 142 6.32 3.87 19.15
CA LEU A 142 6.12 5.30 18.90
C LEU A 142 5.26 5.54 17.65
N VAL A 143 5.57 4.85 16.54
CA VAL A 143 4.80 4.92 15.29
C VAL A 143 3.37 4.41 15.49
N ALA A 144 3.18 3.33 16.24
CA ALA A 144 1.85 2.82 16.58
C ALA A 144 1.05 3.84 17.40
N HIS A 145 1.69 4.50 18.37
CA HIS A 145 1.03 5.51 19.20
C HIS A 145 0.58 6.72 18.37
N THR A 146 1.46 7.27 17.53
CA THR A 146 1.10 8.43 16.68
C THR A 146 0.05 8.06 15.63
N ALA A 147 0.18 6.89 15.01
CA ALA A 147 -0.79 6.41 14.03
C ALA A 147 -2.15 6.08 14.67
N TRP A 148 -2.18 5.63 15.93
CA TRP A 148 -3.40 5.38 16.68
C TRP A 148 -4.19 6.68 16.91
N HIS A 149 -3.52 7.74 17.32
CA HIS A 149 -4.16 9.05 17.48
C HIS A 149 -4.71 9.59 16.17
N TRP A 150 -3.92 9.50 15.09
CA TRP A 150 -4.39 9.90 13.78
C TRP A 150 -5.58 9.06 13.33
N MET A 151 -5.54 7.74 13.51
CA MET A 151 -6.66 6.83 13.19
C MET A 151 -7.92 7.21 13.96
N ALA A 152 -7.82 7.51 15.25
CA ALA A 152 -8.95 7.91 16.08
C ALA A 152 -9.58 9.23 15.60
N GLU A 153 -8.75 10.21 15.26
CA GLU A 153 -9.20 11.50 14.73
C GLU A 153 -9.94 11.35 13.39
N ARG A 154 -9.39 10.55 12.47
CA ARG A 154 -10.02 10.29 11.17
C ARG A 154 -11.31 9.48 11.30
N TRP A 155 -11.33 8.54 12.24
CA TRP A 155 -12.52 7.77 12.58
C TRP A 155 -13.63 8.65 13.15
N GLU A 156 -13.29 9.61 14.01
CA GLU A 156 -14.26 10.57 14.55
C GLU A 156 -14.92 11.36 13.42
N VAL A 157 -14.15 11.88 12.47
CA VAL A 157 -14.68 12.55 11.27
C VAL A 157 -15.57 11.61 10.45
N LEU A 158 -15.13 10.37 10.22
CA LEU A 158 -15.91 9.38 9.47
C LEU A 158 -17.25 9.08 10.16
N SER A 159 -17.27 8.99 11.49
CA SER A 159 -18.46 8.66 12.28
C SER A 159 -19.57 9.70 12.21
N GLN A 160 -19.25 10.93 11.80
CA GLN A 160 -20.22 12.00 11.60
C GLN A 160 -21.07 11.80 10.34
N TYR A 161 -20.60 10.98 9.38
CA TYR A 161 -21.34 10.70 8.17
C TYR A 161 -22.34 9.55 8.40
N PRO A 162 -23.64 9.75 8.14
CA PRO A 162 -24.62 8.67 8.20
C PRO A 162 -24.45 7.75 6.97
N ILE A 163 -23.48 6.84 7.02
CA ILE A 163 -23.25 5.85 5.97
C ILE A 163 -24.38 4.83 6.00
N THR A 164 -25.48 5.16 5.34
CA THR A 164 -26.57 4.20 5.13
C THR A 164 -26.15 3.19 4.08
N TRP A 165 -26.61 1.94 4.21
CA TRP A 165 -26.35 0.89 3.22
C TRP A 165 -26.75 1.32 1.81
N ALA A 166 -27.81 2.11 1.66
CA ALA A 166 -28.26 2.66 0.38
C ALA A 166 -27.35 3.77 -0.17
N ALA A 167 -26.70 4.58 0.68
CA ALA A 167 -25.71 5.57 0.24
C ALA A 167 -24.39 4.88 -0.15
N PHE A 168 -23.95 3.91 0.64
CA PHE A 168 -22.79 3.09 0.33
C PHE A 168 -22.99 2.31 -0.98
N SER A 169 -24.14 1.64 -1.13
CA SER A 169 -24.43 0.87 -2.34
C SER A 169 -24.58 1.79 -3.55
N ARG A 170 -25.23 2.96 -3.45
CA ARG A 170 -25.29 3.92 -4.57
C ARG A 170 -23.91 4.44 -4.95
N ALA A 171 -23.09 4.85 -4.00
CA ALA A 171 -21.72 5.31 -4.26
C ALA A 171 -20.87 4.19 -4.86
N MET A 172 -21.04 2.96 -4.35
CA MET A 172 -20.48 1.77 -4.96
C MET A 172 -21.03 1.64 -6.37
N PHE A 173 -22.33 1.63 -6.64
CA PHE A 173 -22.97 1.42 -7.95
C PHE A 173 -22.67 2.48 -9.00
N THR A 174 -22.64 3.76 -8.62
CA THR A 174 -22.19 4.87 -9.49
C THR A 174 -20.69 4.78 -9.75
N GLY A 175 -19.93 4.22 -8.81
CA GLY A 175 -18.54 3.80 -9.03
C GLY A 175 -18.37 2.33 -9.50
N ALA A 176 -19.42 1.50 -9.64
CA ALA A 176 -19.30 0.04 -9.38
C ALA A 176 -18.91 -0.72 -10.61
N MET A 177 -19.28 -0.23 -11.79
CA MET A 177 -18.64 -0.71 -13.00
C MET A 177 -17.10 -0.55 -12.86
N GLY A 178 -16.66 0.52 -12.21
CA GLY A 178 -15.25 0.85 -11.94
C GLY A 178 -14.58 -0.07 -10.93
N TRP A 179 -15.27 -0.49 -9.86
CA TRP A 179 -14.74 -1.43 -8.87
C TRP A 179 -14.82 -2.91 -9.30
N LEU A 180 -15.70 -3.27 -10.24
CA LEU A 180 -15.82 -4.63 -10.78
C LEU A 180 -14.70 -5.01 -11.76
N LEU A 181 -14.23 -4.08 -12.61
CA LEU A 181 -13.06 -4.32 -13.49
C LEU A 181 -11.73 -4.32 -12.72
N LEU A 182 -11.65 -3.44 -11.72
CA LEU A 182 -10.61 -3.38 -10.69
C LEU A 182 -10.39 -4.73 -10.02
N ALA A 183 -11.48 -5.38 -9.64
CA ALA A 183 -11.47 -6.69 -9.01
C ALA A 183 -11.06 -7.82 -9.97
N MET A 184 -11.33 -7.73 -11.28
CA MET A 184 -11.00 -8.80 -12.24
C MET A 184 -9.52 -8.84 -12.67
N LEU A 185 -8.88 -7.70 -12.94
CA LEU A 185 -7.46 -7.66 -13.34
C LEU A 185 -6.50 -8.00 -12.18
N LEU A 186 -6.92 -7.65 -10.98
CA LEU A 186 -6.22 -7.89 -9.73
C LEU A 186 -6.23 -9.37 -9.35
N VAL A 187 -7.37 -10.03 -9.56
CA VAL A 187 -7.52 -11.49 -9.49
C VAL A 187 -6.65 -12.21 -10.53
N GLY A 188 -6.47 -11.67 -11.74
CA GLY A 188 -5.56 -12.20 -12.76
C GLY A 188 -4.07 -12.09 -12.41
N MET A 189 -3.63 -10.95 -11.88
CA MET A 189 -2.22 -10.72 -11.50
C MET A 189 -1.79 -11.53 -10.27
N VAL A 190 -2.70 -11.67 -9.30
CA VAL A 190 -2.51 -12.52 -8.10
C VAL A 190 -2.41 -13.99 -8.48
N TRP A 191 -3.22 -14.45 -9.44
CA TRP A 191 -3.24 -15.85 -9.89
C TRP A 191 -1.99 -16.23 -10.72
N ALA A 192 -1.53 -15.36 -11.62
CA ALA A 192 -0.31 -15.58 -12.41
C ALA A 192 0.97 -15.55 -11.54
N GLY A 193 1.04 -14.65 -10.55
CA GLY A 193 2.13 -14.60 -9.58
C GLY A 193 2.21 -15.88 -8.73
N PHE A 194 1.07 -16.45 -8.34
CA PHE A 194 0.98 -17.74 -7.63
C PHE A 194 1.46 -18.93 -8.47
N LYS A 195 1.21 -18.91 -9.79
CA LYS A 195 1.64 -19.97 -10.71
C LYS A 195 3.14 -19.94 -11.00
N ALA A 196 3.72 -18.77 -11.21
CA ALA A 196 5.15 -18.62 -11.53
C ALA A 196 6.08 -18.95 -10.35
N MET A 197 5.58 -18.92 -9.11
CA MET A 197 6.30 -19.36 -7.91
C MET A 197 6.21 -20.88 -7.67
N GLN A 198 5.38 -21.61 -8.41
CA GLN A 198 5.16 -23.06 -8.29
C GLN A 198 5.89 -23.91 -9.34
N SER A 199 6.54 -23.33 -10.36
CA SER A 199 7.31 -24.12 -11.33
C SER A 199 8.53 -24.74 -10.64
N PRO A 200 8.62 -26.08 -10.52
CA PRO A 200 9.83 -26.73 -10.03
C PRO A 200 10.86 -26.70 -11.16
N ASP A 201 12.07 -26.21 -10.86
CA ASP A 201 13.25 -26.55 -11.66
C ASP A 201 13.38 -28.09 -11.65
N GLN A 202 12.95 -28.79 -12.70
CA GLN A 202 13.25 -30.21 -12.89
C GLN A 202 14.50 -30.35 -13.79
N PRO A 203 15.68 -30.70 -13.24
CA PRO A 203 16.76 -31.27 -14.04
C PRO A 203 16.43 -32.72 -14.45
N PRO A 204 17.02 -33.21 -15.56
CA PRO A 204 16.47 -34.31 -16.35
C PRO A 204 16.51 -35.64 -15.60
N ALA A 205 15.52 -36.49 -15.86
CA ALA A 205 15.48 -37.86 -15.36
C ALA A 205 16.64 -38.67 -15.97
N SER A 206 17.75 -38.79 -15.23
CA SER A 206 18.68 -39.91 -15.40
C SER A 206 18.16 -41.08 -14.57
N ALA A 207 17.38 -41.95 -15.21
CA ALA A 207 17.17 -43.30 -14.71
C ALA A 207 18.19 -44.19 -15.42
N ASP A 208 19.20 -44.61 -14.66
CA ASP A 208 20.12 -45.69 -15.01
C ASP A 208 19.32 -46.96 -15.34
N ALA A 209 19.69 -47.62 -16.43
CA ALA A 209 19.33 -48.98 -16.79
C ALA A 209 20.62 -49.80 -16.93
#